data_AF-A0A535AEH2-F1
#
_entry.id   AF-A0A535AEH2-F1
#
_cell.length_a   1.000
_cell.length_b   1.000
_cell.length_c   1.000
_cell.angle_alpha   90.00
_cell.angle_beta   90.00
_cell.angle_gamma   90.00
#
_symmetry.space_group_name_H-M   'P 1'
#
loop_
_entity.id
_entity.type
_entity.pdbx_description
1 polymer ?
#
loop_
_entity_poly.entity_id
_entity_poly.type
_entity_poly.pdbx_seq_one_letter_code
_entity_poly.pdbx_strand_id
1 'polypeptide(L)'
;GRRDGVRAFMFRMANERGNNIVEAQVHVALARQEVTAEGESVRRFYDLELARRLNPIFPNTWTVIHPIVDGSPLYHATATSLAVEDARIVVSVVGLDESYAQTVHARHSYGAQDVAWDARFVDIVTRDANGGLRIDYGQFHDVVPLESVATSVRPSRAS
;
A
#
# COMPACT_ATOMS: atom_id res chain seq x y z
N GLY A 1 -6.59 -5.06 -5.70
CA GLY A 1 -5.95 -6.26 -6.29
C GLY A 1 -6.24 -7.51 -5.47
N ARG A 2 -5.48 -8.59 -5.70
CA ARG A 2 -5.47 -9.79 -4.83
C ARG A 2 -4.05 -10.08 -4.33
N ARG A 3 -3.94 -10.59 -3.10
CA ARG A 3 -2.70 -11.11 -2.51
C ARG A 3 -3.03 -12.43 -1.81
N ASP A 4 -2.31 -13.48 -2.16
CA ASP A 4 -2.48 -14.82 -1.57
C ASP A 4 -3.95 -15.30 -1.61
N GLY A 5 -4.63 -15.03 -2.73
CA GLY A 5 -6.04 -15.37 -2.95
C GLY A 5 -7.07 -14.37 -2.39
N VAL A 6 -6.67 -13.49 -1.47
CA VAL A 6 -7.57 -12.55 -0.77
C VAL A 6 -7.59 -11.19 -1.48
N ARG A 7 -8.75 -10.53 -1.54
CA ARG A 7 -8.85 -9.13 -2.01
C ARG A 7 -8.04 -8.22 -1.08
N ALA A 8 -7.30 -7.28 -1.64
CA ALA A 8 -6.48 -6.38 -0.84
C ALA A 8 -6.39 -4.97 -1.46
N PHE A 9 -6.39 -3.98 -0.57
CA PHE A 9 -5.88 -2.64 -0.87
C PHE A 9 -4.37 -2.65 -0.64
N MET A 10 -3.62 -2.08 -1.58
CA MET A 10 -2.16 -2.10 -1.56
C MET A 10 -1.63 -0.75 -2.03
N PHE A 11 -0.56 -0.29 -1.39
CA PHE A 11 0.22 0.85 -1.84
C PHE A 11 1.71 0.56 -1.64
N ARG A 12 2.55 1.25 -2.40
CA ARG A 12 4.00 1.08 -2.38
C ARG A 12 4.66 2.31 -1.79
N MET A 13 5.62 2.09 -0.90
CA MET A 13 6.49 3.11 -0.36
C MET A 13 7.91 2.88 -0.87
N ALA A 14 8.64 3.97 -1.07
CA ALA A 14 10.07 3.98 -1.35
C ALA A 14 10.80 4.73 -0.24
N ASN A 15 11.98 4.24 0.08
CA ASN A 15 13.00 4.97 0.80
C ASN A 15 14.03 5.44 -0.23
N GLU A 16 13.94 6.71 -0.59
CA GLU A 16 14.89 7.34 -1.52
C GLU A 16 16.15 7.85 -0.82
N ARG A 17 16.25 7.64 0.50
CA ARG A 17 17.45 7.93 1.28
C ARG A 17 18.43 6.77 1.06
N GLY A 18 19.69 7.08 0.79
CA GLY A 18 20.74 6.05 0.63
C GLY A 18 21.10 5.30 1.93
N ASN A 19 20.21 5.26 2.92
CA ASN A 19 20.35 4.63 4.23
C ASN A 19 19.07 3.89 4.62
N ASN A 20 19.04 3.22 5.77
CA ASN A 20 17.83 2.55 6.25
C ASN A 20 16.96 3.48 7.10
N ILE A 21 15.64 3.26 7.00
CA ILE A 21 14.70 3.66 8.05
C ILE A 21 14.46 2.42 8.93
N VAL A 22 14.88 2.51 10.19
CA VAL A 22 14.78 1.45 11.20
C VAL A 22 13.47 1.59 11.96
N GLU A 23 12.89 0.46 12.38
CA GLU A 23 11.59 0.40 13.08
C GLU A 23 10.48 1.19 12.34
N ALA A 24 10.43 1.08 11.01
CA ALA A 24 9.45 1.78 10.19
C ALA A 24 8.04 1.22 10.47
N GLN A 25 7.18 2.05 11.04
CA GLN A 25 5.80 1.75 11.37
C GLN A 25 4.85 2.48 10.44
N VAL A 26 3.84 1.77 9.98
CA VAL A 26 2.80 2.29 9.09
C VAL A 26 1.45 2.22 9.80
N HIS A 27 0.71 3.32 9.70
CA HIS A 27 -0.69 3.40 10.10
C HIS A 27 -1.52 3.87 8.92
N VAL A 28 -2.68 3.24 8.71
CA VAL A 28 -3.58 3.57 7.62
C VAL A 28 -4.99 3.69 8.17
N ALA A 29 -5.67 4.77 7.80
CA ALA A 29 -7.06 4.99 8.15
C ALA A 29 -7.87 5.41 6.93
N LEU A 30 -9.10 4.90 6.82
CA LEU A 30 -10.14 5.42 5.95
C LEU A 30 -10.82 6.59 6.66
N ALA A 31 -10.72 7.79 6.11
CA ALA A 31 -11.51 8.93 6.50
C ALA A 31 -12.66 9.10 5.50
N ARG A 32 -13.90 9.25 5.95
CA ARG A 32 -15.04 9.46 5.07
C ARG A 32 -16.15 10.28 5.72
N GLN A 33 -17.00 10.87 4.89
CA GLN A 33 -18.19 11.59 5.30
C GLN A 33 -19.33 10.62 5.61
N GLU A 34 -19.98 10.80 6.74
CA GLU A 34 -21.18 10.06 7.15
C GLU A 34 -22.22 11.04 7.70
N VAL A 35 -23.50 10.64 7.63
CA VAL A 35 -24.60 11.36 8.27
C VAL A 35 -25.01 10.59 9.53
N THR A 36 -25.04 11.27 10.67
CA THR A 36 -25.46 10.66 11.94
C THR A 36 -26.97 10.40 11.97
N ALA A 37 -27.45 9.65 12.96
CA ALA A 37 -28.89 9.41 13.13
C ALA A 37 -29.68 10.71 13.38
N GLU A 38 -29.01 11.73 13.91
CA GLU A 38 -29.53 13.07 14.17
C GLU A 38 -29.50 13.99 12.93
N GLY A 39 -28.93 13.53 11.82
CA GLY A 39 -28.86 14.28 10.56
C GLY A 39 -27.60 15.14 10.41
N GLU A 40 -26.61 15.00 11.28
CA GLU A 40 -25.37 15.78 11.21
C GLU A 40 -24.38 15.17 10.22
N SER A 41 -23.74 16.02 9.41
CA SER A 41 -22.68 15.59 8.50
C SER A 41 -21.33 15.57 9.24
N VAL A 42 -20.77 14.39 9.47
CA VAL A 42 -19.53 14.19 10.22
C VAL A 42 -18.48 13.43 9.43
N ARG A 43 -17.20 13.75 9.67
CA ARG A 43 -16.08 12.97 9.13
C ARG A 43 -15.62 11.93 10.15
N ARG A 44 -15.72 10.65 9.81
CA ARG A 44 -15.29 9.54 10.65
C ARG A 44 -14.00 8.91 10.12
N PHE A 45 -13.23 8.33 11.03
CA PHE A 45 -11.97 7.65 10.75
C PHE A 45 -12.06 6.20 11.18
N TYR A 46 -11.64 5.30 10.31
CA TYR A 46 -11.64 3.85 10.54
C TYR A 46 -10.26 3.29 10.24
N ASP A 47 -9.66 2.61 11.21
CA ASP A 47 -8.37 1.97 11.00
C ASP A 47 -8.47 0.83 9.98
N LEU A 48 -7.47 0.76 9.10
CA LEU A 48 -7.31 -0.32 8.14
C LEU A 48 -6.20 -1.27 8.63
N GLU A 49 -6.61 -2.41 9.16
CA GLU A 49 -5.69 -3.46 9.67
C GLU A 49 -4.69 -3.93 8.61
N LEU A 50 -3.41 -3.86 8.91
CA LEU A 50 -2.35 -4.19 7.95
C LEU A 50 -1.86 -5.62 8.15
N ALA A 51 -1.60 -6.33 7.06
CA ALA A 51 -0.95 -7.65 7.12
C ALA A 51 0.43 -7.58 7.80
N ARG A 52 1.09 -6.43 7.68
CA ARG A 52 2.31 -6.07 8.41
C ARG A 52 2.33 -4.57 8.61
N ARG A 53 2.36 -4.12 9.87
CA ARG A 53 2.46 -2.70 10.23
C ARG A 53 3.89 -2.22 10.53
N LEU A 54 4.80 -3.15 10.82
CA LEU A 54 6.18 -2.86 11.21
C LEU A 54 7.15 -3.49 10.22
N ASN A 55 8.10 -2.71 9.73
CA ASN A 55 9.27 -3.20 9.03
C ASN A 55 10.53 -2.81 9.82
N PRO A 56 11.25 -3.78 10.43
CA PRO A 56 12.44 -3.49 11.22
C PRO A 56 13.53 -2.78 10.41
N ILE A 57 13.62 -3.07 9.11
CA ILE A 57 14.61 -2.49 8.21
C ILE A 57 13.90 -2.16 6.89
N PHE A 58 13.72 -0.87 6.60
CA PHE A 58 13.15 -0.39 5.35
C PHE A 58 14.22 0.23 4.44
N PRO A 59 14.91 -0.59 3.61
CA PRO A 59 16.05 -0.13 2.83
C PRO A 59 15.65 0.56 1.52
N ASN A 60 14.68 0.01 0.79
CA ASN A 60 14.37 0.42 -0.57
C ASN A 60 12.86 0.57 -0.79
N THR A 61 12.13 -0.53 -1.06
CA THR A 61 10.69 -0.48 -1.31
C THR A 61 9.93 -1.41 -0.38
N TRP A 62 8.72 -1.00 -0.02
CA TRP A 62 7.81 -1.79 0.79
C TRP A 62 6.40 -1.66 0.23
N THR A 63 5.81 -2.78 -0.18
CA THR A 63 4.37 -2.85 -0.49
C THR A 63 3.60 -3.15 0.77
N VAL A 64 2.79 -2.18 1.21
CA VAL A 64 1.89 -2.31 2.36
C VAL A 64 0.57 -2.88 1.89
N ILE A 65 0.00 -3.80 2.66
CA ILE A 65 -1.15 -4.61 2.28
C ILE A 65 -2.18 -4.53 3.41
N HIS A 66 -3.38 -4.05 3.08
CA HIS A 66 -4.59 -4.19 3.89
C HIS A 66 -5.47 -5.30 3.28
N PRO A 67 -5.58 -6.47 3.93
CA PRO A 67 -6.52 -7.51 3.51
C PRO A 67 -7.96 -7.02 3.64
N ILE A 68 -8.75 -7.16 2.59
CA ILE A 68 -10.17 -6.81 2.59
C ILE A 68 -10.96 -8.09 2.87
N VAL A 69 -11.15 -8.36 4.16
CA VAL A 69 -11.90 -9.49 4.71
C VAL A 69 -13.13 -8.99 5.49
N ASP A 70 -14.00 -9.88 5.92
CA ASP A 70 -15.18 -9.54 6.72
C ASP A 70 -14.81 -8.62 7.89
N GLY A 71 -15.54 -7.51 8.04
CA GLY A 71 -15.26 -6.47 9.03
C GLY A 71 -14.30 -5.37 8.57
N SER A 72 -13.63 -5.51 7.41
CA SER A 72 -12.88 -4.40 6.81
C SER A 72 -13.81 -3.23 6.46
N PRO A 73 -13.44 -1.97 6.77
CA PRO A 73 -14.18 -0.79 6.31
C PRO A 73 -14.29 -0.69 4.77
N LEU A 74 -13.41 -1.38 4.03
CA LEU A 74 -13.41 -1.42 2.57
C LEU A 74 -14.13 -2.66 2.00
N TYR A 75 -14.75 -3.49 2.83
CA TYR A 75 -15.28 -4.79 2.39
C TYR A 75 -16.29 -4.68 1.23
N HIS A 76 -17.24 -3.76 1.37
CA HIS A 76 -18.27 -3.44 0.37
C HIS A 76 -18.00 -2.14 -0.39
N ALA A 77 -16.82 -1.54 -0.24
CA ALA A 77 -16.50 -0.30 -0.93
C ALA A 77 -16.47 -0.48 -2.45
N THR A 78 -17.00 0.51 -3.17
CA THR A 78 -16.95 0.64 -4.63
C THR A 78 -16.35 2.00 -5.00
N ALA A 79 -15.93 2.17 -6.26
CA ALA A 79 -15.43 3.46 -6.73
C ALA A 79 -16.46 4.58 -6.49
N THR A 80 -17.73 4.30 -6.78
CA THR A 80 -18.83 5.25 -6.57
C THR A 80 -19.07 5.54 -5.09
N SER A 81 -19.11 4.52 -4.22
CA SER A 81 -19.37 4.76 -2.79
C SER A 81 -18.25 5.60 -2.16
N LEU A 82 -16.98 5.30 -2.47
CA LEU A 82 -15.85 6.09 -1.98
C LEU A 82 -15.90 7.55 -2.48
N ALA A 83 -16.33 7.78 -3.72
CA ALA A 83 -16.47 9.13 -4.24
C ALA A 83 -17.61 9.92 -3.58
N VAL A 84 -18.78 9.29 -3.41
CA VAL A 84 -19.96 9.89 -2.75
C VAL A 84 -19.67 10.23 -1.29
N GLU A 85 -18.92 9.36 -0.61
CA GLU A 85 -18.55 9.52 0.80
C GLU A 85 -17.36 10.50 1.01
N ASP A 86 -16.85 11.18 -0.03
CA ASP A 86 -15.59 11.97 -0.02
C ASP A 86 -14.46 11.24 0.74
N ALA A 87 -14.29 9.96 0.41
CA ALA A 87 -13.39 9.08 1.12
C ALA A 87 -11.92 9.40 0.81
N ARG A 88 -11.10 9.36 1.86
CA ARG A 88 -9.65 9.53 1.82
C ARG A 88 -8.99 8.36 2.56
N ILE A 89 -8.10 7.63 1.91
CA ILE A 89 -7.23 6.69 2.59
C ILE A 89 -5.97 7.44 3.00
N VAL A 90 -5.79 7.63 4.30
CA VAL A 90 -4.68 8.36 4.87
C VAL A 90 -3.63 7.37 5.35
N VAL A 91 -2.40 7.53 4.85
CA VAL A 91 -1.23 6.75 5.24
C VAL A 91 -0.30 7.63 6.05
N SER A 92 0.16 7.13 7.18
CA SER A 92 1.18 7.74 8.03
C SER A 92 2.31 6.75 8.27
N VAL A 93 3.54 7.22 8.15
CA VAL A 93 4.75 6.43 8.40
C VAL A 93 5.60 7.15 9.44
N VAL A 94 6.11 6.40 10.41
CA VAL A 94 7.10 6.87 11.38
C VAL A 94 8.24 5.85 11.47
N GLY A 95 9.46 6.30 11.65
CA GLY A 95 10.61 5.43 11.87
C GLY A 95 11.84 6.24 12.27
N LEU A 96 13.00 5.58 12.34
CA LEU A 96 14.27 6.22 12.68
C LEU A 96 15.21 6.19 11.46
N ASP A 97 15.72 7.34 11.05
CA ASP A 97 16.83 7.41 10.09
C ASP A 97 18.11 6.87 10.77
N GLU A 98 18.67 5.79 10.24
CA GLU A 98 19.81 5.10 10.85
C GLU A 98 21.08 5.96 10.89
N SER A 99 21.28 6.82 9.89
CA SER A 99 22.51 7.61 9.76
C SER A 99 22.54 8.79 10.72
N TYR A 100 21.39 9.42 10.94
CA TYR A 100 21.28 10.63 11.77
C TYR A 100 20.62 10.37 13.13
N ALA A 101 20.12 9.16 13.37
CA ALA A 101 19.34 8.80 14.55
C ALA A 101 18.16 9.76 14.80
N GLN A 102 17.52 10.21 13.72
CA GLN A 102 16.40 11.16 13.77
C GLN A 102 15.09 10.47 13.42
N THR A 103 14.02 10.84 14.12
CA THR A 103 12.68 10.34 13.79
C THR A 103 12.24 10.93 12.46
N VAL A 104 11.86 10.08 11.52
CA VAL A 104 11.26 10.46 10.24
C VAL A 104 9.75 10.29 10.31
N HIS A 105 9.04 11.25 9.74
CA HIS A 105 7.60 11.20 9.57
C HIS A 105 7.25 11.47 8.12
N ALA A 106 6.36 10.66 7.55
CA ALA A 106 5.79 10.90 6.23
C ALA A 106 4.28 10.65 6.27
N ARG A 107 3.53 11.40 5.46
CA ARG A 107 2.09 11.24 5.31
C ARG A 107 1.69 11.38 3.86
N HIS A 108 0.74 10.57 3.43
CA HIS A 108 0.10 10.70 2.12
C HIS A 108 -1.38 10.41 2.24
N SER A 109 -2.19 10.94 1.31
CA SER A 109 -3.63 10.67 1.27
C SER A 109 -4.06 10.36 -0.15
N TYR A 110 -4.76 9.25 -0.34
CA TYR A 110 -5.38 8.86 -1.60
C TYR A 110 -6.87 9.18 -1.55
N GLY A 111 -7.38 9.94 -2.51
CA GLY A 111 -8.81 10.07 -2.76
C GLY A 111 -9.36 8.89 -3.55
N ALA A 112 -10.68 8.85 -3.73
CA ALA A 112 -11.35 7.78 -4.48
C ALA A 112 -10.80 7.62 -5.92
N GLN A 113 -10.45 8.73 -6.58
CA GLN A 113 -9.89 8.73 -7.93
C GLN A 113 -8.46 8.18 -8.04
N ASP A 114 -7.73 8.13 -6.93
CA ASP A 114 -6.34 7.63 -6.91
C ASP A 114 -6.30 6.10 -6.77
N VAL A 115 -7.45 5.45 -6.52
CA VAL A 115 -7.56 4.01 -6.32
C VAL A 115 -7.72 3.29 -7.66
N ALA A 116 -6.70 2.52 -8.04
CA ALA A 116 -6.79 1.59 -9.16
C ALA A 116 -7.53 0.30 -8.73
N TRP A 117 -8.72 0.10 -9.28
CA TRP A 117 -9.54 -1.09 -9.05
C TRP A 117 -9.07 -2.26 -9.89
N ASP A 118 -9.20 -3.48 -9.35
CA ASP A 118 -8.85 -4.73 -10.04
C ASP A 118 -7.49 -4.71 -10.75
N ALA A 119 -6.53 -4.03 -10.12
CA ALA A 119 -5.17 -3.90 -10.60
C ALA A 119 -4.15 -4.46 -9.59
N ARG A 120 -2.92 -4.65 -10.05
CA ARG A 120 -1.72 -4.94 -9.26
C ARG A 120 -0.57 -4.06 -9.75
N PHE A 121 0.38 -3.77 -8.87
CA PHE A 121 1.61 -3.12 -9.28
C PHE A 121 2.41 -4.00 -10.26
N VAL A 122 3.09 -3.35 -11.19
CA VAL A 122 4.15 -3.98 -11.98
C VAL A 122 5.28 -4.44 -11.03
N ASP A 123 5.89 -5.58 -11.33
CA ASP A 123 7.07 -6.04 -10.60
C ASP A 123 8.27 -5.17 -10.98
N ILE A 124 8.81 -4.45 -10.00
CA ILE A 124 9.93 -3.53 -10.19
C ILE A 124 11.25 -4.11 -9.66
N VAL A 125 11.21 -5.30 -9.04
CA VAL A 125 12.34 -5.87 -8.35
C VAL A 125 12.91 -7.00 -9.19
N THR A 126 14.12 -6.79 -9.69
CA THR A 126 14.85 -7.78 -10.48
C THR A 126 16.16 -8.15 -9.79
N ARG A 127 16.74 -9.28 -10.19
CA ARG A 127 18.10 -9.67 -9.80
C ARG A 127 19.01 -9.57 -11.01
N ASP A 128 20.17 -8.95 -10.83
CA ASP A 128 21.22 -8.97 -11.84
C ASP A 128 21.93 -10.32 -11.90
N ALA A 129 22.90 -10.45 -12.82
CA ALA A 129 23.68 -11.66 -13.01
C ALA A 129 24.53 -12.06 -11.79
N ASN A 130 24.84 -11.12 -10.90
CA ASN A 130 25.62 -11.32 -9.68
C ASN A 130 24.74 -11.54 -8.45
N GLY A 131 23.41 -11.59 -8.63
CA GLY A 131 22.43 -11.76 -7.55
C GLY A 131 22.05 -10.47 -6.81
N GLY A 132 22.61 -9.33 -7.22
CA GLY A 132 22.30 -8.00 -6.71
C GLY A 132 20.85 -7.60 -7.01
N LEU A 133 20.22 -6.89 -6.08
CA LEU A 133 18.85 -6.41 -6.25
C LEU A 133 18.87 -5.13 -7.11
N ARG A 134 18.16 -5.14 -8.23
CA ARG A 134 17.91 -3.95 -9.04
C ARG A 134 16.44 -3.58 -8.93
N ILE A 135 16.18 -2.33 -8.56
CA ILE A 135 14.82 -1.78 -8.44
C ILE A 135 14.63 -0.74 -9.54
N ASP A 136 13.59 -0.92 -10.36
CA ASP A 136 13.22 0.05 -11.39
C ASP A 136 12.20 1.06 -10.84
N TYR A 137 12.69 2.17 -10.32
CA TYR A 137 11.82 3.24 -9.82
C TYR A 137 11.05 3.96 -10.93
N GLY A 138 11.42 3.81 -12.21
CA GLY A 138 10.67 4.37 -13.33
C GLY A 138 9.28 3.76 -13.48
N GLN A 139 9.11 2.51 -13.01
CA GLN A 139 7.83 1.79 -13.00
C GLN A 139 7.19 1.73 -11.60
N PHE A 140 7.64 2.59 -10.68
CA PHE A 140 7.25 2.50 -9.27
C PHE A 140 5.75 2.64 -9.06
N HIS A 141 5.10 3.52 -9.83
CA HIS A 141 3.67 3.77 -9.78
C HIS A 141 2.86 2.91 -10.75
N ASP A 142 3.52 2.18 -11.64
CA ASP A 142 2.85 1.46 -12.72
C ASP A 142 1.99 0.31 -12.17
N VAL A 143 0.77 0.24 -12.68
CA VAL A 143 -0.20 -0.80 -12.37
C VAL A 143 -0.68 -1.46 -13.65
N VAL A 144 -1.03 -2.75 -13.54
CA VAL A 144 -1.63 -3.53 -14.62
C VAL A 144 -2.93 -4.19 -14.14
N PRO A 145 -3.93 -4.39 -15.02
CA PRO A 145 -5.15 -5.11 -14.67
C PRO A 145 -4.86 -6.53 -14.18
N LEU A 146 -5.65 -7.05 -13.24
CA LEU A 146 -5.47 -8.40 -12.69
C LEU A 146 -5.58 -9.50 -13.76
N GLU A 147 -6.40 -9.29 -14.79
CA GLU A 147 -6.62 -10.24 -15.89
C GLU A 147 -5.46 -10.29 -16.91
N SER A 148 -4.48 -9.38 -16.81
CA SER A 148 -3.42 -9.22 -17.82
C SER A 148 -2.28 -10.26 -17.77
N VAL A 149 -2.42 -11.39 -17.05
CA VAL A 149 -1.36 -12.41 -17.03
C VAL A 149 -1.49 -13.36 -18.21
N ALA A 150 -0.97 -12.93 -19.37
CA ALA A 150 -0.34 -13.86 -20.29
C ALA A 150 1.05 -14.23 -19.70
N THR A 151 1.16 -15.47 -19.23
CA THR A 151 2.36 -16.30 -19.03
C THR A 151 3.70 -15.60 -18.74
N SER A 152 4.08 -15.60 -17.47
CA SER A 152 5.49 -15.71 -17.06
C SER A 152 5.60 -16.80 -15.99
N VAL A 153 5.30 -18.04 -16.37
CA VAL A 153 5.80 -19.20 -15.64
C VAL A 153 7.31 -19.23 -15.87
N ARG A 154 8.11 -18.78 -14.89
CA ARG A 154 9.54 -19.13 -14.89
C ARG A 154 9.66 -20.61 -14.52
N PRO A 155 10.38 -21.44 -15.29
CA PRO A 155 10.62 -22.82 -14.90
C PRO A 155 11.47 -22.83 -13.62
N SER A 156 11.13 -23.71 -12.67
CA SER A 156 11.97 -23.94 -11.52
C SER A 156 13.33 -24.47 -12.00
N ARG A 157 14.42 -23.83 -11.57
CA ARG A 157 15.74 -24.44 -11.68
C ARG A 157 15.88 -25.42 -10.52
N ALA A 158 15.80 -26.70 -10.85
CA ALA A 158 16.35 -27.76 -10.02
C ALA A 158 17.87 -27.65 -10.00
N SER A 159 18.44 -27.70 -8.78
CA SER A 159 19.77 -28.21 -8.47
C SER A 159 19.86 -28.38 -6.96
#